data_AF-A0A1G9RFF1-F1
#
_entry.id   AF-A0A1G9RFF1-F1
#
_cell.length_a   1.000
_cell.length_b   1.000
_cell.length_c   1.000
_cell.angle_alpha   90.00
_cell.angle_beta   90.00
_cell.angle_gamma   90.00
#
_symmetry.space_group_name_H-M   'P 1'
#
loop_
_entity.id
_entity.type
_entity.pdbx_description
1 polymer ?
#
loop_
_entity_poly.entity_id
_entity_poly.type
_entity_poly.pdbx_seq_one_letter_code
_entity_poly.pdbx_strand_id
1 'polypeptide(L)'
;MESDFELRIEFDPTSASATNVLSALTSVTASFEHLDAYISGTLNGPLALTLTIDRVEQGSIRLFLKNALSSTNDDAIRDKGLSAIWREALVEFKWLALKFLSEEGYSKRDLLADAEKVAAPLSARLVDGLPDDFVPNFGTQVRRLATTARQIEGTAKLIAVRDGGQLPIVPSVDFDQRAGEPDPSVAPDTEQVRSQWRLVIKKPDLIGRSQWEFRLGRRPIFAAVRDRQWLSRFHAGEIVLRPGDMLDCVAESTIFKENGVTIDEKHEIIQVISIKHTSPDSIQDMLIE
;
A
#
# COMPACT_ATOMS: atom_id res chain seq x y z
N MET A 1 25.21 1.24 -8.34
CA MET A 1 24.22 1.81 -9.27
C MET A 1 22.99 2.14 -8.45
N GLU A 2 22.74 3.43 -8.24
CA GLU A 2 21.46 3.92 -7.73
C GLU A 2 20.40 3.50 -8.76
N SER A 3 19.36 2.80 -8.32
CA SER A 3 18.22 2.52 -9.19
C SER A 3 17.39 3.79 -9.25
N ASP A 4 17.75 4.67 -10.19
CA ASP A 4 17.04 5.91 -10.40
C ASP A 4 15.74 5.62 -11.14
N PHE A 5 14.65 5.71 -10.40
CA PHE A 5 13.30 5.62 -10.92
C PHE A 5 12.75 7.04 -11.05
N GLU A 6 12.49 7.47 -12.29
CA GLU A 6 11.97 8.82 -12.58
C GLU A 6 10.45 8.75 -12.81
N LEU A 7 9.72 9.66 -12.16
CA LEU A 7 8.31 9.92 -12.40
C LEU A 7 8.16 11.32 -12.97
N ARG A 8 7.45 11.44 -14.09
CA ARG A 8 7.14 12.72 -14.72
C ARG A 8 5.64 12.96 -14.65
N ILE A 9 5.28 14.15 -14.17
CA ILE A 9 3.92 14.65 -14.19
C ILE A 9 3.86 15.70 -15.29
N GLU A 10 3.14 15.40 -16.37
CA GLU A 10 2.93 16.32 -17.49
C GLU A 10 1.54 16.96 -17.40
N PHE A 11 1.43 18.26 -17.63
CA PHE A 11 0.17 19.00 -17.56
C PHE A 11 0.12 20.08 -18.65
N ASP A 12 -1.08 20.51 -19.03
CA ASP A 12 -1.23 21.62 -19.97
C ASP A 12 -0.99 22.95 -19.25
N PRO A 13 0.09 23.69 -19.57
CA PRO A 13 0.42 24.94 -18.88
C PRO A 13 -0.57 26.07 -19.18
N THR A 14 -1.44 25.91 -20.18
CA THR A 14 -2.41 26.93 -20.61
C THR A 14 -3.78 26.77 -19.97
N SER A 15 -4.12 25.54 -19.52
CA SER A 15 -5.46 25.22 -19.01
C SER A 15 -5.46 24.57 -17.62
N ALA A 16 -4.34 24.01 -17.17
CA ALA A 16 -4.28 23.37 -15.86
C ALA A 16 -4.18 24.40 -14.72
N SER A 17 -5.02 24.24 -13.70
CA SER A 17 -4.89 24.99 -12.45
C SER A 17 -3.63 24.57 -11.71
N ALA A 18 -2.79 25.53 -11.31
CA ALA A 18 -1.60 25.28 -10.50
C ALA A 18 -1.91 24.51 -9.21
N THR A 19 -3.05 24.81 -8.56
CA THR A 19 -3.51 24.09 -7.36
C THR A 19 -3.80 22.63 -7.68
N ASN A 20 -4.41 22.34 -8.82
CA ASN A 20 -4.73 20.96 -9.21
C ASN A 20 -3.46 20.18 -9.55
N VAL A 21 -2.50 20.80 -10.25
CA VAL A 21 -1.20 20.18 -10.56
C VAL A 21 -0.41 19.86 -9.29
N LEU A 22 -0.35 20.80 -8.35
CA LEU A 22 0.31 20.56 -7.06
C LEU A 22 -0.40 19.49 -6.22
N SER A 23 -1.73 19.47 -6.24
CA SER A 23 -2.51 18.42 -5.55
C SER A 23 -2.27 17.05 -6.18
N ALA A 24 -2.22 16.97 -7.51
CA ALA A 24 -1.88 15.74 -8.24
C ALA A 24 -0.48 15.24 -7.85
N LEU A 25 0.50 16.15 -7.80
CA LEU A 25 1.84 15.85 -7.33
C LEU A 25 1.83 15.26 -5.91
N THR A 26 1.18 15.92 -4.95
CA THR A 26 1.10 15.42 -3.56
C THR A 26 0.43 14.05 -3.47
N SER A 27 -0.66 13.82 -4.20
CA SER A 27 -1.37 12.55 -4.20
C SER A 27 -0.54 11.41 -4.80
N VAL A 28 0.18 11.67 -5.89
CA VAL A 28 1.11 10.71 -6.51
C VAL A 28 2.23 10.38 -5.54
N THR A 29 2.91 11.39 -5.00
CA THR A 29 3.98 11.24 -4.00
C THR A 29 3.54 10.37 -2.83
N ALA A 30 2.40 10.69 -2.21
CA ALA A 30 1.89 9.92 -1.08
C ALA A 30 1.57 8.47 -1.45
N SER A 31 1.06 8.22 -2.65
CA SER A 31 0.72 6.86 -3.10
C SER A 31 1.96 5.99 -3.27
N PHE A 32 3.06 6.54 -3.79
CA PHE A 32 4.34 5.83 -3.85
C PHE A 32 4.98 5.66 -2.47
N GLU A 33 4.90 6.65 -1.59
CA GLU A 33 5.36 6.51 -0.19
C GLU A 33 4.63 5.37 0.53
N HIS A 34 3.32 5.22 0.30
CA HIS A 34 2.55 4.10 0.84
C HIS A 34 2.97 2.75 0.25
N LEU A 35 3.15 2.66 -1.06
CA LEU A 35 3.64 1.44 -1.72
C LEU A 35 5.02 1.02 -1.17
N ASP A 36 5.89 2.00 -0.96
CA ASP A 36 7.25 1.77 -0.50
C ASP A 36 7.29 1.36 0.95
N ALA A 37 6.52 2.05 1.79
CA ALA A 37 6.35 1.68 3.20
C ALA A 37 5.79 0.26 3.33
N TYR A 38 4.92 -0.16 2.40
CA TYR A 38 4.40 -1.51 2.35
C TYR A 38 5.49 -2.53 1.98
N ILE A 39 6.17 -2.35 0.85
CA ILE A 39 7.28 -3.22 0.41
C ILE A 39 8.38 -3.26 1.48
N SER A 40 8.64 -2.13 2.12
CA SER A 40 9.71 -2.03 3.10
C SER A 40 9.33 -2.57 4.48
N GLY A 41 8.10 -2.32 4.90
CA GLY A 41 7.61 -2.68 6.23
C GLY A 41 7.55 -4.18 6.45
N THR A 42 7.28 -4.95 5.40
CA THR A 42 7.22 -6.42 5.41
C THR A 42 8.56 -7.10 5.60
N LEU A 43 9.65 -6.38 5.42
CA LEU A 43 10.99 -6.93 5.41
C LEU A 43 11.81 -6.47 6.66
N ASN A 44 11.24 -5.65 7.57
CA ASN A 44 11.84 -5.10 8.82
C ASN A 44 12.93 -4.01 8.69
N GLY A 45 12.78 -3.06 7.77
CA GLY A 45 13.79 -2.05 7.46
C GLY A 45 13.23 -0.63 7.62
N PRO A 46 13.87 0.26 8.40
CA PRO A 46 13.52 1.67 8.40
C PRO A 46 13.97 2.30 7.07
N LEU A 47 13.03 2.40 6.12
CA LEU A 47 13.23 3.10 4.86
C LEU A 47 12.52 4.45 4.96
N ALA A 48 13.30 5.54 4.95
CA ALA A 48 12.76 6.87 4.68
C ALA A 48 12.84 7.09 3.18
N LEU A 49 11.76 6.73 2.48
CA LEU A 49 11.63 7.14 1.10
C LEU A 49 11.53 8.66 1.04
N THR A 50 12.37 9.29 0.22
CA THR A 50 12.22 10.72 -0.09
C THR A 50 12.00 10.88 -1.58
N LEU A 51 10.81 11.32 -1.98
CA LEU A 51 10.64 11.85 -3.33
C LEU A 51 11.24 13.25 -3.40
N THR A 52 12.18 13.44 -4.33
CA THR A 52 12.78 14.75 -4.59
C THR A 52 12.33 15.29 -5.93
N ILE A 53 11.95 16.56 -5.97
CA ILE A 53 11.74 17.28 -7.23
C ILE A 53 13.13 17.57 -7.80
N ASP A 54 13.42 17.03 -8.98
CA ASP A 54 14.67 17.34 -9.69
C ASP A 54 14.51 18.58 -10.56
N ARG A 55 13.38 18.66 -11.28
CA ARG A 55 13.18 19.72 -12.26
C ARG A 55 11.72 20.11 -12.42
N VAL A 56 11.49 21.41 -12.56
CA VAL A 56 10.19 21.99 -12.94
C VAL A 56 10.38 22.68 -14.28
N GLU A 57 9.62 22.26 -15.29
CA GLU A 57 9.64 22.80 -16.65
C GLU A 57 8.23 23.28 -17.04
N GLN A 58 8.12 24.04 -18.12
CA GLN A 58 6.82 24.48 -18.63
C GLN A 58 6.00 23.24 -19.04
N GLY A 59 4.91 22.97 -18.32
CA GLY A 59 4.03 21.83 -18.58
C GLY A 59 4.55 20.48 -18.07
N SER A 60 5.65 20.43 -17.31
CA SER A 60 6.05 19.17 -16.66
C SER A 60 6.83 19.35 -15.36
N ILE A 61 6.64 18.42 -14.42
CA ILE A 61 7.42 18.29 -13.19
C ILE A 61 8.08 16.92 -13.19
N ARG A 62 9.40 16.88 -13.03
CA ARG A 62 10.19 15.64 -12.91
C ARG A 62 10.52 15.36 -11.46
N LEU A 63 10.23 14.13 -11.04
CA LEU A 63 10.46 13.61 -9.71
C LEU A 63 11.45 12.46 -9.81
N PHE A 64 12.47 12.49 -8.96
CA PHE A 64 13.29 11.31 -8.70
C PHE A 64 12.86 10.70 -7.39
N LEU A 65 12.52 9.42 -7.47
CA LEU A 65 12.18 8.63 -6.31
C LEU A 65 13.50 8.13 -5.68
N LYS A 66 14.02 8.86 -4.71
CA LYS A 66 15.26 8.47 -4.04
C LYS A 66 14.96 7.62 -2.82
N ASN A 67 15.33 6.35 -2.90
CA ASN A 67 15.26 5.44 -1.77
C ASN A 67 16.45 5.71 -0.85
N ALA A 68 16.28 6.58 0.16
CA ALA A 68 17.30 6.78 1.18
C ALA A 68 17.09 5.76 2.31
N LEU A 69 18.10 4.92 2.53
CA LEU A 69 18.14 4.08 3.73
C LEU A 69 18.56 4.96 4.91
N SER A 70 17.61 5.42 5.71
CA SER A 70 17.90 6.01 7.02
C SER A 70 17.64 4.97 8.09
N SER A 71 18.64 4.19 8.51
CA SER A 71 18.50 3.44 9.75
C SER A 71 18.97 4.24 10.94
N THR A 72 18.29 4.01 12.06
CA THR A 72 18.74 4.37 13.41
C THR A 72 19.70 3.32 13.98
N ASN A 73 20.00 2.25 13.23
CA ASN A 73 20.81 1.12 13.68
C ASN A 73 21.75 0.62 12.55
N ASP A 74 23.03 0.94 12.68
CA ASP A 74 24.07 0.73 11.67
C ASP A 74 24.40 -0.75 11.42
N ASP A 75 24.10 -1.64 12.37
CA ASP A 75 24.46 -3.06 12.27
C ASP A 75 23.49 -3.87 11.39
N ALA A 76 22.24 -3.44 11.24
CA ALA A 76 21.25 -4.07 10.35
C ALA A 76 21.43 -3.69 8.86
N ILE A 77 22.02 -2.51 8.58
CA ILE A 77 22.37 -2.08 7.21
C ILE A 77 23.65 -2.78 6.71
N ARG A 78 24.54 -3.16 7.62
CA ARG A 78 25.86 -3.71 7.29
C ARG A 78 25.84 -5.12 6.70
N ASP A 79 24.73 -5.83 6.77
CA ASP A 79 24.63 -7.11 6.07
C ASP A 79 24.54 -6.88 4.55
N LYS A 80 25.61 -7.25 3.86
CA LYS A 80 25.80 -6.99 2.41
C LYS A 80 24.73 -7.66 1.54
N GLY A 81 23.95 -8.59 2.09
CA GLY A 81 22.83 -9.28 1.42
C GLY A 81 21.50 -8.56 1.55
N LEU A 82 21.10 -8.19 2.78
CA LEU A 82 19.79 -7.60 3.04
C LEU A 82 19.60 -6.31 2.26
N SER A 83 20.50 -5.31 2.39
CA SER A 83 20.38 -4.03 1.68
C SER A 83 20.24 -4.17 0.16
N ALA A 84 20.77 -5.24 -0.44
CA ALA A 84 20.59 -5.57 -1.85
C ALA A 84 19.22 -6.18 -2.15
N ILE A 85 18.76 -7.15 -1.33
CA ILE A 85 17.41 -7.75 -1.42
C ILE A 85 16.32 -6.67 -1.37
N TRP A 86 16.48 -5.70 -0.47
CA TRP A 86 15.57 -4.56 -0.31
C TRP A 86 15.45 -3.69 -1.55
N ARG A 87 16.60 -3.34 -2.12
CA ARG A 87 16.66 -2.53 -3.34
C ARG A 87 16.03 -3.27 -4.51
N GLU A 88 16.34 -4.55 -4.65
CA GLU A 88 15.74 -5.42 -5.66
C GLU A 88 14.22 -5.50 -5.51
N ALA A 89 13.72 -5.78 -4.30
CA ALA A 89 12.29 -5.84 -4.01
C ALA A 89 11.58 -4.52 -4.37
N LEU A 90 12.11 -3.38 -3.91
CA LEU A 90 11.53 -2.07 -4.22
C LEU A 90 11.45 -1.82 -5.72
N VAL A 91 12.49 -2.17 -6.47
CA VAL A 91 12.54 -1.94 -7.90
C VAL A 91 11.56 -2.83 -8.65
N GLU A 92 11.58 -4.14 -8.36
CA GLU A 92 10.76 -5.11 -9.08
C GLU A 92 9.27 -4.93 -8.78
N PHE A 93 8.89 -4.73 -7.52
CA PHE A 93 7.47 -4.52 -7.17
C PHE A 93 6.93 -3.18 -7.67
N LYS A 94 7.72 -2.09 -7.63
CA LYS A 94 7.31 -0.83 -8.27
C LYS A 94 7.10 -1.01 -9.76
N TRP A 95 8.04 -1.69 -10.42
CA TRP A 95 7.94 -1.91 -11.85
C TRP A 95 6.70 -2.72 -12.21
N LEU A 96 6.37 -3.77 -11.46
CA LEU A 96 5.13 -4.51 -11.62
C LEU A 96 3.88 -3.64 -11.46
N ALA A 97 3.85 -2.79 -10.43
CA ALA A 97 2.74 -1.87 -10.20
C ALA A 97 2.54 -0.93 -11.42
N LEU A 98 3.63 -0.41 -11.98
CA LEU A 98 3.58 0.54 -13.08
C LEU A 98 3.26 -0.12 -14.41
N LYS A 99 3.84 -1.30 -14.64
CA LYS A 99 3.50 -2.17 -15.75
C LYS A 99 2.00 -2.43 -15.76
N PHE A 100 1.43 -2.77 -14.61
CA PHE A 100 -0.02 -2.96 -14.46
C PHE A 100 -0.83 -1.73 -14.80
N LEU A 101 -0.35 -0.53 -14.46
CA LEU A 101 -1.08 0.69 -14.78
C LEU A 101 -0.95 1.09 -16.25
N SER A 102 0.15 0.74 -16.90
CA SER A 102 0.45 1.19 -18.26
C SER A 102 -0.03 0.24 -19.34
N GLU A 103 0.16 -1.07 -19.16
CA GLU A 103 -0.10 -2.05 -20.20
C GLU A 103 -1.59 -2.37 -20.31
N GLU A 104 -2.16 -2.08 -21.49
CA GLU A 104 -3.52 -2.52 -21.82
C GLU A 104 -3.59 -4.05 -21.84
N GLY A 105 -4.62 -4.61 -21.19
CA GLY A 105 -4.80 -6.07 -21.07
C GLY A 105 -3.99 -6.76 -19.96
N TYR A 106 -3.07 -6.05 -19.28
CA TYR A 106 -2.37 -6.64 -18.13
C TYR A 106 -3.31 -6.71 -16.93
N SER A 107 -3.78 -7.92 -16.63
CA SER A 107 -4.87 -8.12 -15.68
C SER A 107 -4.41 -8.09 -14.22
N LYS A 108 -5.37 -7.95 -13.29
CA LYS A 108 -5.10 -8.13 -11.84
C LYS A 108 -4.49 -9.52 -11.57
N ARG A 109 -4.97 -10.55 -12.27
CA ARG A 109 -4.44 -11.91 -12.16
C ARG A 109 -2.98 -11.99 -12.61
N ASP A 110 -2.65 -11.33 -13.72
CA ASP A 110 -1.27 -11.32 -14.24
C ASP A 110 -0.34 -10.55 -13.29
N LEU A 111 -0.81 -9.42 -12.72
CA LEU A 111 -0.10 -8.69 -11.68
C LEU A 111 0.23 -9.57 -10.47
N LEU A 112 -0.77 -10.27 -9.92
CA LEU A 112 -0.55 -11.13 -8.75
C LEU A 112 0.35 -12.33 -9.10
N ALA A 113 0.14 -12.94 -10.27
CA ALA A 113 0.98 -14.07 -10.72
C ALA A 113 2.44 -13.66 -10.93
N ASP A 114 2.70 -12.49 -11.50
CA ASP A 114 4.07 -11.98 -11.66
C ASP A 114 4.65 -11.50 -10.32
N ALA A 115 3.83 -10.93 -9.44
CA ALA A 115 4.25 -10.60 -8.08
C ALA A 115 4.67 -11.83 -7.28
N GLU A 116 3.98 -12.97 -7.43
CA GLU A 116 4.40 -14.25 -6.84
C GLU A 116 5.76 -14.71 -7.39
N LYS A 117 5.97 -14.61 -8.71
CA LYS A 117 7.26 -14.96 -9.33
C LYS A 117 8.41 -14.10 -8.82
N VAL A 118 8.15 -12.82 -8.52
CA VAL A 118 9.14 -11.91 -7.91
C VAL A 118 9.32 -12.19 -6.42
N ALA A 119 8.23 -12.48 -5.69
CA ALA A 119 8.24 -12.73 -4.26
C ALA A 119 8.98 -14.03 -3.91
N ALA A 120 8.80 -15.10 -4.68
CA ALA A 120 9.40 -16.42 -4.40
C ALA A 120 10.93 -16.40 -4.21
N PRO A 121 11.75 -15.87 -5.15
CA PRO A 121 13.20 -15.81 -4.99
C PRO A 121 13.64 -14.84 -3.88
N LEU A 122 12.88 -13.77 -3.61
CA LEU A 122 13.16 -12.84 -2.52
C LEU A 122 12.90 -13.51 -1.16
N SER A 123 11.76 -14.19 -1.03
CA SER A 123 11.36 -14.95 0.17
C SER A 123 12.41 -16.00 0.53
N ALA A 124 12.91 -16.77 -0.46
CA ALA A 124 13.93 -17.79 -0.25
C ALA A 124 15.29 -17.25 0.27
N ARG A 125 15.55 -15.93 0.15
CA ARG A 125 16.77 -15.27 0.62
C ARG A 125 16.61 -14.63 2.01
N LEU A 126 15.40 -14.63 2.56
CA LEU A 126 15.08 -14.07 3.87
C LEU A 126 14.99 -15.19 4.91
N VAL A 127 15.43 -14.91 6.13
CA VAL A 127 15.40 -15.88 7.24
C VAL A 127 13.97 -16.33 7.55
N ASP A 128 13.04 -15.38 7.60
CA ASP A 128 11.62 -15.63 7.95
C ASP A 128 10.72 -15.74 6.71
N GLY A 129 11.28 -15.63 5.50
CA GLY A 129 10.51 -15.49 4.28
C GLY A 129 9.72 -14.18 4.19
N LEU A 130 8.98 -14.01 3.10
CA LEU A 130 7.93 -13.01 3.00
C LEU A 130 6.64 -13.51 3.67
N PRO A 131 5.83 -12.62 4.27
CA PRO A 131 4.50 -12.98 4.77
C PRO A 131 3.62 -13.59 3.66
N ASP A 132 2.81 -14.60 3.99
CA ASP A 132 1.88 -15.24 3.03
C ASP A 132 0.88 -14.25 2.41
N ASP A 133 0.53 -13.19 3.15
CA ASP A 133 -0.36 -12.12 2.72
C ASP A 133 0.37 -10.99 1.95
N PHE A 134 1.65 -11.17 1.60
CA PHE A 134 2.44 -10.15 0.93
C PHE A 134 1.88 -9.81 -0.47
N VAL A 135 1.72 -10.81 -1.33
CA VAL A 135 1.25 -10.56 -2.71
C VAL A 135 -0.21 -10.06 -2.75
N PRO A 136 -1.17 -10.61 -1.98
CA PRO A 136 -2.52 -10.05 -1.89
C PRO A 136 -2.55 -8.58 -1.46
N ASN A 137 -1.79 -8.23 -0.43
CA ASN A 137 -1.75 -6.85 0.08
C ASN A 137 -0.97 -5.90 -0.84
N PHE A 138 0.03 -6.39 -1.57
CA PHE A 138 0.68 -5.64 -2.65
C PHE A 138 -0.36 -5.22 -3.70
N GLY A 139 -1.24 -6.13 -4.12
CA GLY A 139 -2.37 -5.80 -5.01
C GLY A 139 -3.24 -4.66 -4.46
N THR A 140 -3.52 -4.64 -3.15
CA THR A 140 -4.25 -3.53 -2.51
C THR A 140 -3.51 -2.20 -2.61
N GLN A 141 -2.17 -2.19 -2.50
CA GLN A 141 -1.39 -0.97 -2.68
C GLN A 141 -1.40 -0.50 -4.15
N VAL A 142 -1.31 -1.42 -5.11
CA VAL A 142 -1.42 -1.10 -6.54
C VAL A 142 -2.81 -0.53 -6.86
N ARG A 143 -3.89 -1.02 -6.24
CA ARG A 143 -5.23 -0.42 -6.37
C ARG A 143 -5.28 1.04 -5.91
N ARG A 144 -4.60 1.38 -4.81
CA ARG A 144 -4.52 2.76 -4.32
C ARG A 144 -3.81 3.65 -5.35
N LEU A 145 -2.68 3.18 -5.88
CA LEU A 145 -1.94 3.89 -6.92
C LEU A 145 -2.79 4.08 -8.19
N ALA A 146 -3.53 3.05 -8.62
CA ALA A 146 -4.46 3.12 -9.74
C ALA A 146 -5.55 4.16 -9.52
N THR A 147 -6.14 4.17 -8.33
CA THR A 147 -7.18 5.13 -7.94
C THR A 147 -6.64 6.57 -7.99
N THR A 148 -5.44 6.79 -7.46
CA THR A 148 -4.76 8.10 -7.52
C THR A 148 -4.49 8.53 -8.96
N ALA A 149 -3.94 7.63 -9.79
CA ALA A 149 -3.68 7.91 -11.20
C ALA A 149 -4.96 8.34 -11.94
N ARG A 150 -6.11 7.75 -11.60
CA ARG A 150 -7.42 8.11 -12.16
C ARG A 150 -7.94 9.45 -11.67
N GLN A 151 -7.74 9.77 -10.39
CA GLN A 151 -8.16 11.06 -9.83
C GLN A 151 -7.44 12.24 -10.48
N ILE A 152 -6.20 12.04 -10.93
CA ILE A 152 -5.42 13.09 -11.60
C ILE A 152 -5.66 13.12 -13.12
N GLU A 153 -6.37 12.15 -13.68
CA GLU A 153 -6.73 12.08 -15.08
C GLU A 153 -7.48 13.34 -15.51
N GLY A 154 -7.03 13.98 -16.59
CA GLY A 154 -7.57 15.26 -17.07
C GLY A 154 -6.95 16.51 -16.42
N THR A 155 -6.24 16.38 -15.30
CA THR A 155 -5.37 17.44 -14.76
C THR A 155 -3.93 17.26 -15.22
N ALA A 156 -3.43 16.04 -15.12
CA ALA A 156 -2.05 15.69 -15.46
C ALA A 156 -1.95 14.26 -15.98
N LYS A 157 -0.88 13.97 -16.72
CA LYS A 157 -0.46 12.65 -17.15
C LYS A 157 0.74 12.22 -16.33
N LEU A 158 0.75 10.96 -15.90
CA LEU A 158 1.87 10.39 -15.18
C LEU A 158 2.68 9.51 -16.15
N ILE A 159 4.00 9.65 -16.15
CA ILE A 159 4.91 8.87 -16.98
C ILE A 159 6.02 8.32 -16.09
N ALA A 160 6.20 7.01 -16.11
CA ALA A 160 7.33 6.34 -15.48
C ALA A 160 8.50 6.28 -16.48
N VAL A 161 9.72 6.52 -16.01
CA VAL A 161 10.93 6.43 -16.84
C VAL A 161 11.93 5.51 -16.15
N ARG A 162 12.40 4.50 -16.88
CA ARG A 162 13.42 3.53 -16.43
C ARG A 162 14.31 3.16 -17.61
N ASP A 163 15.63 3.19 -17.42
CA ASP A 163 16.64 2.78 -18.42
C ASP A 163 16.46 3.43 -19.81
N GLY A 164 15.95 4.67 -19.84
CA GLY A 164 15.64 5.42 -21.07
C GLY A 164 14.30 5.06 -21.74
N GLY A 165 13.60 4.01 -21.27
CA GLY A 165 12.24 3.70 -21.65
C GLY A 165 11.23 4.59 -20.92
N GLN A 166 10.16 4.98 -21.63
CA GLN A 166 9.03 5.71 -21.04
C GLN A 166 7.80 4.82 -21.01
N LEU A 167 7.13 4.81 -19.88
CA LEU A 167 5.95 4.01 -19.60
C LEU A 167 4.81 4.97 -19.20
N PRO A 168 3.95 5.38 -20.15
CA PRO A 168 2.83 6.26 -19.85
C PRO A 168 1.84 5.52 -18.95
N ILE A 169 1.53 6.10 -17.81
CA ILE A 169 0.57 5.54 -16.86
C ILE A 169 -0.81 5.97 -17.32
N VAL A 170 -1.58 5.01 -17.83
CA VAL A 170 -2.93 5.24 -18.32
C VAL A 170 -3.90 4.74 -17.25
N PRO A 171 -4.66 5.61 -16.58
CA PRO A 171 -5.59 5.20 -15.53
C PRO A 171 -6.80 4.41 -16.04
N SER A 172 -6.76 3.93 -17.28
CA SER A 172 -7.90 3.47 -18.08
C SER A 172 -8.64 2.29 -17.48
N VAL A 173 -8.18 1.71 -16.38
CA VAL A 173 -8.86 0.56 -15.80
C VAL A 173 -9.07 0.69 -14.30
N ASP A 174 -10.34 0.59 -13.95
CA ASP A 174 -10.77 0.27 -12.60
C ASP A 174 -10.02 -1.00 -12.18
N PHE A 175 -9.28 -0.98 -11.07
CA PHE A 175 -8.51 -2.14 -10.62
C PHE A 175 -9.37 -3.42 -10.59
N ASP A 176 -10.67 -3.25 -10.35
CA ASP A 176 -11.68 -4.30 -10.33
C ASP A 176 -12.22 -4.69 -11.73
N GLN A 177 -12.09 -3.84 -12.76
CA GLN A 177 -12.44 -4.13 -14.17
C GLN A 177 -11.26 -4.65 -15.02
N ARG A 178 -10.00 -4.56 -14.52
CA ARG A 178 -8.83 -5.24 -15.12
C ARG A 178 -8.69 -6.67 -14.59
N ALA A 179 -9.59 -7.13 -13.72
CA ALA A 179 -9.94 -8.54 -13.71
C ALA A 179 -10.41 -8.85 -15.14
N GLY A 180 -9.84 -9.86 -15.81
CA GLY A 180 -10.55 -10.42 -16.97
C GLY A 180 -11.99 -10.62 -16.54
N GLU A 181 -12.95 -10.22 -17.38
CA GLU A 181 -14.38 -10.37 -17.05
C GLU A 181 -14.54 -11.71 -16.35
N PRO A 182 -15.02 -11.75 -15.09
CA PRO A 182 -15.22 -13.02 -14.42
C PRO A 182 -16.11 -13.81 -15.36
N ASP A 183 -15.66 -15.00 -15.77
CA ASP A 183 -16.55 -15.92 -16.45
C ASP A 183 -17.81 -16.00 -15.56
N PRO A 184 -18.97 -15.52 -16.02
CA PRO A 184 -20.16 -15.47 -15.17
C PRO A 184 -20.62 -16.88 -14.75
N SER A 185 -19.98 -17.94 -15.27
CA SER A 185 -20.15 -19.32 -14.83
C SER A 185 -19.23 -19.76 -13.68
N VAL A 186 -18.22 -18.98 -13.29
CA VAL A 186 -17.28 -19.27 -12.20
C VAL A 186 -17.46 -18.24 -11.09
N ALA A 187 -18.30 -18.56 -10.10
CA ALA A 187 -18.39 -17.77 -8.88
C ALA A 187 -17.03 -17.83 -8.16
N PRO A 188 -16.43 -16.70 -7.74
CA PRO A 188 -15.21 -16.72 -6.94
C PRO A 188 -15.47 -17.50 -5.65
N ASP A 189 -14.61 -18.46 -5.36
CA ASP A 189 -14.66 -19.18 -4.10
C ASP A 189 -14.43 -18.17 -2.98
N THR A 190 -15.46 -17.95 -2.17
CA THR A 190 -15.40 -16.99 -1.08
C THR A 190 -15.26 -17.76 0.22
N GLU A 191 -14.14 -17.55 0.91
CA GLU A 191 -13.91 -18.12 2.23
C GLU A 191 -14.10 -17.03 3.28
N GLN A 192 -15.01 -17.26 4.22
CA GLN A 192 -15.20 -16.37 5.37
C GLN A 192 -14.50 -16.95 6.59
N VAL A 193 -13.54 -16.20 7.12
CA VAL A 193 -12.79 -16.58 8.31
C VAL A 193 -13.07 -15.59 9.42
N ARG A 194 -13.53 -16.11 10.56
CA ARG A 194 -13.74 -15.32 11.77
C ARG A 194 -12.57 -15.54 12.72
N SER A 195 -11.93 -14.46 13.16
CA SER A 195 -10.76 -14.52 14.03
C SER A 195 -10.73 -13.41 15.07
N GLN A 196 -10.04 -13.65 16.18
CA GLN A 196 -9.84 -12.67 17.24
C GLN A 196 -8.52 -11.93 17.01
N TRP A 197 -8.58 -10.61 16.97
CA TRP A 197 -7.43 -9.75 16.71
C TRP A 197 -7.17 -8.78 17.85
N ARG A 198 -5.89 -8.46 18.03
CA ARG A 198 -5.42 -7.34 18.85
C ARG A 198 -4.81 -6.31 17.92
N LEU A 199 -5.55 -5.24 17.67
CA LEU A 199 -5.20 -4.22 16.69
C LEU A 199 -4.72 -2.96 17.40
N VAL A 200 -3.56 -2.43 17.01
CA VAL A 200 -3.10 -1.09 17.42
C VAL A 200 -3.70 -0.06 16.47
N ILE A 201 -4.41 0.93 17.00
CA ILE A 201 -5.02 2.00 16.21
C ILE A 201 -3.91 2.92 15.68
N LYS A 202 -3.85 3.09 14.36
CA LYS A 202 -2.98 4.09 13.71
C LYS A 202 -3.77 5.34 13.38
N LYS A 203 -4.93 5.17 12.73
CA LYS A 203 -5.81 6.27 12.33
C LYS A 203 -7.27 5.84 12.45
N PRO A 204 -8.04 6.43 13.38
CA PRO A 204 -9.47 6.16 13.45
C PRO A 204 -10.21 6.84 12.29
N ASP A 205 -11.27 6.21 11.79
CA ASP A 205 -12.21 6.91 10.92
C ASP A 205 -13.23 7.67 11.78
N LEU A 206 -13.08 9.00 11.80
CA LEU A 206 -13.90 9.89 12.60
C LEU A 206 -15.23 10.24 11.94
N ILE A 207 -15.35 10.07 10.61
CA ILE A 207 -16.43 10.68 9.81
C ILE A 207 -17.19 9.63 8.97
N GLY A 208 -16.79 8.36 8.98
CA GLY A 208 -17.49 7.29 8.24
C GLY A 208 -17.17 7.26 6.74
N ARG A 209 -16.14 7.99 6.30
CA ARG A 209 -15.77 8.15 4.87
C ARG A 209 -14.42 7.53 4.53
N SER A 210 -13.69 7.04 5.53
CA SER A 210 -12.34 6.45 5.43
C SER A 210 -12.37 5.03 5.97
N GLN A 211 -11.49 4.14 5.50
CA GLN A 211 -11.25 2.91 6.25
C GLN A 211 -10.44 3.24 7.52
N TRP A 212 -10.69 2.50 8.61
CA TRP A 212 -9.85 2.59 9.80
C TRP A 212 -8.48 1.97 9.49
N GLU A 213 -7.42 2.60 9.98
CA GLU A 213 -6.07 2.09 9.85
C GLU A 213 -5.61 1.53 11.19
N PHE A 214 -5.28 0.25 11.18
CA PHE A 214 -4.80 -0.50 12.33
C PHE A 214 -3.44 -1.12 12.04
N ARG A 215 -2.86 -1.73 13.08
CA ARG A 215 -1.69 -2.59 12.97
C ARG A 215 -1.93 -3.88 13.77
N LEU A 216 -1.77 -5.04 13.14
CA LEU A 216 -1.76 -6.35 13.79
C LEU A 216 -0.31 -6.86 13.81
N GLY A 217 0.31 -6.91 15.00
CA GLY A 217 1.76 -7.14 15.08
C GLY A 217 2.52 -6.03 14.35
N ARG A 218 3.28 -6.33 13.29
CA ARG A 218 3.95 -5.31 12.44
C ARG A 218 3.17 -4.96 11.16
N ARG A 219 2.08 -5.67 10.85
CA ARG A 219 1.33 -5.53 9.59
C ARG A 219 0.28 -4.41 9.67
N PRO A 220 0.19 -3.50 8.71
CA PRO A 220 -0.93 -2.58 8.62
C PRO A 220 -2.21 -3.32 8.22
N ILE A 221 -3.31 -3.05 8.90
CA ILE A 221 -4.62 -3.63 8.63
C ILE A 221 -5.61 -2.51 8.33
N PHE A 222 -6.28 -2.59 7.20
CA PHE A 222 -7.37 -1.69 6.84
C PHE A 222 -8.69 -2.44 7.01
N ALA A 223 -9.51 -2.02 7.97
CA ALA A 223 -10.75 -2.70 8.27
C ALA A 223 -11.89 -1.70 8.49
N ALA A 224 -13.10 -2.07 8.07
CA ALA A 224 -14.29 -1.32 8.44
C ALA A 224 -14.79 -1.81 9.81
N VAL A 225 -15.11 -0.90 10.73
CA VAL A 225 -15.82 -1.27 11.96
C VAL A 225 -17.32 -1.38 11.65
N ARG A 226 -17.93 -2.52 11.96
CA ARG A 226 -19.36 -2.81 11.78
C ARG A 226 -20.11 -2.95 13.10
N ASP A 227 -19.40 -2.91 14.22
CA ASP A 227 -19.99 -2.85 15.55
C ASP A 227 -20.73 -1.52 15.77
N ARG A 228 -22.03 -1.51 15.44
CA ARG A 228 -22.88 -0.30 15.48
C ARG A 228 -23.02 0.26 16.88
N GLN A 229 -23.08 -0.59 17.90
CA GLN A 229 -23.25 -0.16 19.28
C GLN A 229 -21.97 0.55 19.75
N TRP A 230 -20.81 -0.04 19.46
CA TRP A 230 -19.53 0.57 19.77
C TRP A 230 -19.30 1.88 19.01
N LEU A 231 -19.58 1.90 17.69
CA LEU A 231 -19.43 3.11 16.87
C LEU A 231 -20.32 4.25 17.36
N SER A 232 -21.54 3.96 17.81
CA SER A 232 -22.45 4.98 18.34
C SER A 232 -21.85 5.66 19.57
N ARG A 233 -21.25 4.88 20.47
CA ARG A 233 -20.58 5.40 21.67
C ARG A 233 -19.31 6.17 21.35
N PHE A 234 -18.55 5.71 20.35
CA PHE A 234 -17.39 6.43 19.83
C PHE A 234 -17.77 7.79 19.22
N HIS A 235 -18.76 7.84 18.34
CA HIS A 235 -19.23 9.09 17.72
C HIS A 235 -19.91 10.03 18.72
N ALA A 236 -20.51 9.51 19.79
CA ALA A 236 -21.02 10.30 20.90
C ALA A 236 -19.92 10.87 21.81
N GLY A 237 -18.64 10.50 21.58
CA GLY A 237 -17.50 10.95 22.38
C GLY A 237 -17.35 10.23 23.73
N GLU A 238 -18.15 9.19 23.99
CA GLU A 238 -18.05 8.37 25.22
C GLU A 238 -16.78 7.50 25.22
N ILE A 239 -16.25 7.21 24.04
CA ILE A 239 -15.03 6.45 23.84
C ILE A 239 -14.02 7.37 23.16
N VAL A 240 -12.96 7.71 23.89
CA VAL A 240 -11.85 8.51 23.36
C VAL A 240 -10.74 7.56 22.93
N LEU A 241 -10.38 7.59 21.65
CA LEU A 241 -9.29 6.79 21.10
C LEU A 241 -8.13 7.68 20.69
N ARG A 242 -6.92 7.17 20.90
CA ARG A 242 -5.68 7.79 20.44
C ARG A 242 -4.92 6.84 19.54
N PRO A 243 -4.15 7.34 18.56
CA PRO A 243 -3.15 6.52 17.90
C PRO A 243 -2.24 5.84 18.93
N GLY A 244 -2.04 4.54 18.79
CA GLY A 244 -1.32 3.69 19.74
C GLY A 244 -2.23 2.80 20.59
N ASP A 245 -3.46 3.24 20.87
CA ASP A 245 -4.41 2.46 21.67
C ASP A 245 -4.70 1.10 21.01
N MET A 246 -4.89 0.08 21.83
CA MET A 246 -5.16 -1.28 21.38
C MET A 246 -6.64 -1.61 21.45
N LEU A 247 -7.11 -2.27 20.40
CA LEU A 247 -8.45 -2.78 20.21
C LEU A 247 -8.39 -4.31 20.18
N ASP A 248 -8.88 -4.96 21.23
CA ASP A 248 -9.16 -6.39 21.20
C ASP A 248 -10.54 -6.56 20.55
N CYS A 249 -10.62 -7.27 19.42
CA CYS A 249 -11.84 -7.36 18.62
C CYS A 249 -12.00 -8.71 17.92
N VAL A 250 -13.20 -8.97 17.44
CA VAL A 250 -13.49 -10.06 16.51
C VAL A 250 -13.64 -9.48 15.10
N ALA A 251 -12.87 -10.02 14.17
CA ALA A 251 -12.91 -9.63 12.77
C ALA A 251 -13.39 -10.78 11.90
N GLU A 252 -14.12 -10.44 10.85
CA GLU A 252 -14.43 -11.32 9.73
C GLU A 252 -13.60 -10.91 8.53
N SER A 253 -12.84 -11.86 8.00
CA SER A 253 -12.09 -11.75 6.76
C SER A 253 -12.87 -12.47 5.67
N THR A 254 -13.22 -11.75 4.61
CA THR A 254 -13.71 -12.34 3.37
C THR A 254 -12.54 -12.48 2.42
N ILE A 255 -12.12 -13.73 2.19
CA ILE A 255 -11.03 -14.09 1.30
C ILE A 255 -11.64 -14.48 -0.03
N PHE A 256 -11.32 -13.75 -1.08
CA PHE A 256 -11.76 -14.04 -2.44
C PHE A 256 -10.69 -14.89 -3.11
N LYS A 257 -11.07 -16.08 -3.56
CA LYS A 257 -10.18 -17.02 -4.24
C LYS A 257 -10.65 -17.30 -5.67
N GLU A 258 -9.69 -17.43 -6.56
CA GLU A 258 -9.91 -17.88 -7.93
C GLU A 258 -8.92 -19.01 -8.22
N ASN A 259 -9.42 -20.20 -8.59
CA ASN A 259 -8.60 -21.39 -8.82
C ASN A 259 -7.64 -21.75 -7.67
N GLY A 260 -8.07 -21.53 -6.42
CA GLY A 260 -7.28 -21.81 -5.22
C GLY A 260 -6.26 -20.73 -4.81
N VAL A 261 -6.12 -19.65 -5.59
CA VAL A 261 -5.25 -18.51 -5.27
C VAL A 261 -6.07 -17.38 -4.66
N THR A 262 -5.61 -16.82 -3.54
CA THR A 262 -6.23 -15.63 -2.93
C THR A 262 -5.99 -14.40 -3.79
N ILE A 263 -7.07 -13.78 -4.28
CA ILE A 263 -7.03 -12.59 -5.16
C ILE A 263 -7.39 -11.29 -4.43
N ASP A 264 -8.08 -11.36 -3.30
CA ASP A 264 -8.39 -10.20 -2.47
C ASP A 264 -8.77 -10.63 -1.05
N GLU A 265 -8.61 -9.72 -0.10
CA GLU A 265 -9.03 -9.90 1.28
C GLU A 265 -9.71 -8.63 1.79
N LYS A 266 -10.88 -8.81 2.39
CA LYS A 266 -11.62 -7.72 3.01
C LYS A 266 -11.85 -8.02 4.48
N HIS A 267 -11.46 -7.09 5.35
CA HIS A 267 -11.61 -7.22 6.79
C HIS A 267 -12.70 -6.30 7.33
N GLU A 268 -13.59 -6.86 8.14
CA GLU A 268 -14.61 -6.12 8.88
C GLU A 268 -14.56 -6.49 10.37
N ILE A 269 -14.41 -5.48 11.23
CA ILE A 269 -14.48 -5.66 12.69
C ILE A 269 -15.94 -5.69 13.08
N ILE A 270 -16.43 -6.89 13.37
CA ILE A 270 -17.84 -7.13 13.68
C ILE A 270 -18.17 -6.90 15.15
N GLN A 271 -17.17 -6.99 16.03
CA GLN A 271 -17.35 -6.79 17.46
C GLN A 271 -16.08 -6.26 18.11
N VAL A 272 -16.21 -5.20 18.89
CA VAL A 272 -15.14 -4.73 19.78
C VAL A 272 -15.31 -5.34 21.16
N ILE A 273 -14.28 -6.03 21.66
CA ILE A 273 -14.30 -6.72 22.95
C ILE A 273 -13.82 -5.75 24.05
N SER A 274 -12.65 -5.13 23.84
CA SER A 274 -12.10 -4.20 24.82
C SER A 274 -11.11 -3.21 24.18
N ILE A 275 -10.87 -2.10 24.89
CA ILE A 275 -9.87 -1.10 24.52
C ILE A 275 -8.84 -1.04 25.63
N LYS A 276 -7.56 -1.04 25.25
CA LYS A 276 -6.43 -0.78 26.14
C LYS A 276 -5.75 0.49 25.71
N HIS A 277 -5.82 1.51 26.56
CA HIS A 277 -5.13 2.77 26.30
C HIS A 277 -3.63 2.61 26.54
N THR A 278 -2.83 3.17 25.64
CA THR A 278 -1.38 3.14 25.80
C THR A 278 -0.98 4.14 26.87
N SER A 279 -0.28 3.67 27.90
CA SER A 279 0.41 4.56 28.85
C SER A 279 1.62 5.22 28.18
N PRO A 280 1.99 6.45 28.59
CA PRO A 280 3.14 7.17 28.04
C PRO A 280 4.45 6.37 28.06
N ASP A 281 4.61 5.44 29.00
CA ASP A 281 5.84 4.67 29.21
C ASP A 281 5.96 3.39 28.35
N SER A 282 4.90 2.97 27.64
CA SER A 282 4.85 1.65 26.99
C SER A 282 5.35 1.62 25.54
N ILE A 283 5.79 2.77 25.01
CA ILE A 283 6.29 2.87 23.62
C ILE A 283 7.68 2.20 23.49
N GLN A 284 8.44 2.08 24.59
CA GLN A 284 9.76 1.43 24.59
C GLN A 284 9.68 -0.11 24.59
N ASP A 285 8.67 -0.72 25.21
CA ASP A 285 8.58 -2.19 25.30
C ASP A 285 8.00 -2.84 24.02
N MET A 286 7.27 -2.09 23.19
CA MET A 286 6.65 -2.63 21.96
C MET A 286 7.55 -2.59 20.71
N LEU A 287 8.81 -2.17 20.86
CA LEU A 287 9.82 -2.21 19.79
C LEU A 287 10.68 -3.50 19.82
N ILE A 288 10.47 -4.39 20.78
CA ILE A 288 11.35 -5.56 21.02
C ILE A 288 10.70 -6.92 20.71
N GLU A 289 9.39 -6.99 20.39
CA GLU A 289 8.76 -8.23 19.85
C GLU A 289 8.27 -8.04 18.41
#